data_AF-A0A419E5G4-F1
#
_entry.id   AF-A0A419E5G4-F1
#
_cell.length_a   1.000
_cell.length_b   1.000
_cell.length_c   1.000
_cell.angle_alpha   90.00
_cell.angle_beta   90.00
_cell.angle_gamma   90.00
#
_symmetry.space_group_name_H-M   'P 1'
#
loop_
_entity.id
_entity.type
_entity.pdbx_description
1 polymer ?
#
loop_
_entity_poly.entity_id
_entity_poly.type
_entity_poly.pdbx_seq_one_letter_code
_entity_poly.pdbx_strand_id
1 'polypeptide(L)' 'MESIGRTLMLGGIILFLVGGGIYLSVKLGLPLGRLPGDIRIEGENGVFYFPLVSSILVSVVLTVVINIILRSLEK' A
#
# COMPACT_ATOMS: atom_id res chain seq x y z
N MET A 1 19.89 21.36 -4.19
CA MET A 1 18.63 21.46 -4.94
C MET A 1 18.13 20.08 -5.38
N GLU A 2 18.97 19.25 -6.01
CA GLU A 2 18.59 17.90 -6.48
C GLU A 2 18.14 16.95 -5.35
N SER A 3 18.81 16.96 -4.19
CA SER A 3 18.40 16.13 -3.03
C SER A 3 17.03 16.52 -2.46
N ILE A 4 16.72 17.83 -2.43
CA ILE A 4 15.43 18.35 -1.96
C ILE A 4 14.29 17.90 -2.88
N GLY A 5 14.50 17.95 -4.20
CA GLY A 5 13.54 17.45 -5.17
C GLY A 5 13.27 15.94 -5.02
N ARG A 6 14.32 15.15 -4.76
CA ARG A 6 14.20 13.72 -4.51
C ARG A 6 13.43 13.40 -3.22
N THR A 7 13.69 14.12 -2.14
CA THR A 7 12.95 13.97 -0.87
C THR A 7 11.47 14.36 -1.03
N LEU A 8 11.18 15.43 -1.76
CA LEU A 8 9.80 15.85 -2.09
C LEU A 8 9.06 14.79 -2.90
N MET A 9 9.71 14.18 -3.91
CA MET A 9 9.12 13.10 -4.70
C MET A 9 8.80 11.87 -3.84
N LEU A 10 9.74 11.43 -2.99
CA LEU A 10 9.52 10.33 -2.05
C LEU A 10 8.37 10.62 -1.08
N GLY A 11 8.35 11.82 -0.48
CA GLY A 11 7.28 12.26 0.40
C GLY A 11 5.91 12.28 -0.29
N GLY A 12 5.84 12.75 -1.54
CA GLY A 12 4.62 12.76 -2.35
C GLY A 12 4.10 11.36 -2.66
N ILE A 13 4.98 10.41 -2.99
CA ILE A 13 4.62 9.01 -3.21
C ILE A 13 4.05 8.40 -1.93
N ILE A 14 4.70 8.61 -0.78
CA ILE A 14 4.22 8.09 0.50
C ILE A 14 2.85 8.68 0.85
N LEU A 15 2.67 9.99 0.71
CA LEU A 15 1.38 10.67 0.93
C LEU A 15 0.28 10.15 0.00
N PHE A 16 0.58 9.93 -1.27
CA PHE A 16 -0.37 9.39 -2.24
C PHE A 16 -0.82 7.98 -1.88
N LEU A 17 0.11 7.13 -1.43
CA LEU A 17 -0.19 5.75 -1.05
C LEU A 17 -1.01 5.68 0.24
N VAL A 18 -0.64 6.46 1.26
CA VAL A 18 -1.38 6.53 2.53
C VAL A 18 -2.76 7.14 2.29
N GLY A 19 -2.84 8.28 1.62
CA GLY A 19 -4.11 8.96 1.31
C GLY A 19 -5.01 8.13 0.41
N GLY A 20 -4.45 7.50 -0.63
CA GLY A 20 -5.16 6.60 -1.53
C GLY A 20 -5.69 5.36 -0.81
N GLY A 21 -4.90 4.77 0.07
CA GLY A 21 -5.32 3.63 0.91
C GLY A 21 -6.48 3.99 1.84
N ILE A 22 -6.41 5.13 2.53
CA ILE A 22 -7.50 5.63 3.39
C ILE A 22 -8.75 5.93 2.56
N TYR A 23 -8.60 6.64 1.43
CA TYR A 23 -9.71 6.97 0.54
C TYR A 23 -10.43 5.73 0.01
N LEU A 24 -9.69 4.72 -0.47
CA LEU A 24 -10.28 3.46 -0.90
C LEU A 24 -10.99 2.73 0.25
N SER A 25 -10.39 2.71 1.44
CA SER A 25 -10.97 2.06 2.63
C SER A 25 -12.33 2.66 2.99
N VAL A 26 -12.43 4.00 2.98
CA VAL A 26 -13.69 4.72 3.25
C VAL A 26 -14.70 4.56 2.12
N LYS A 27 -14.27 4.71 0.86
CA LYS A 27 -15.16 4.67 -0.32
C LYS A 27 -15.79 3.31 -0.56
N LEU A 28 -15.06 2.23 -0.29
CA LEU A 28 -15.55 0.87 -0.49
C LEU A 28 -16.38 0.37 0.71
N GLY A 29 -16.58 1.20 1.75
CA GLY A 29 -17.33 0.83 2.95
C GLY A 29 -16.69 -0.33 3.72
N LEU A 30 -15.39 -0.54 3.52
CA LEU A 30 -14.68 -1.67 4.08
C LEU A 30 -14.28 -1.30 5.49
N PRO A 31 -14.70 -2.05 6.53
CA PRO A 31 -14.04 -1.93 7.81
C PRO A 31 -12.55 -2.22 7.56
N LEU A 32 -11.67 -1.34 8.03
CA LEU A 32 -10.21 -1.41 7.90
C LEU A 32 -9.73 -2.89 7.86
N GLY A 33 -9.36 -3.38 6.67
CA GLY A 33 -8.96 -4.79 6.47
C GLY A 33 -9.95 -5.71 5.75
N ARG A 34 -10.76 -5.22 4.80
CA ARG A 34 -11.56 -6.09 3.90
C ARG A 34 -11.47 -5.64 2.45
N LEU A 35 -10.32 -5.63 1.79
CA LEU A 35 -10.33 -5.27 0.35
C LEU A 35 -11.13 -6.31 -0.45
N PRO A 36 -11.92 -5.91 -1.46
CA PRO A 36 -12.55 -6.86 -2.38
C PRO A 36 -11.45 -7.69 -3.05
N GLY A 37 -11.42 -9.00 -2.75
CA GLY A 37 -10.37 -9.93 -3.15
C GLY A 37 -9.49 -10.45 -2.00
N ASP A 38 -9.58 -9.87 -0.80
CA ASP A 38 -9.08 -10.50 0.43
C ASP A 38 -10.04 -11.64 0.80
N ILE A 39 -9.51 -12.87 0.91
CA ILE A 39 -10.32 -14.06 1.16
C ILE A 39 -10.65 -14.09 2.65
N ARG A 40 -11.92 -13.92 2.98
CA ARG A 40 -12.40 -14.04 4.36
C ARG A 40 -13.47 -15.12 4.44
N ILE A 41 -13.16 -16.19 5.15
CA ILE A 41 -14.06 -17.32 5.38
C ILE A 41 -14.49 -17.25 6.84
N GLU A 42 -15.77 -16.98 7.08
CA GLU A 42 -16.40 -17.06 8.41
C GLU A 42 -17.08 -18.41 8.57
N GLY A 43 -16.65 -19.19 9.57
CA GLY A 43 -17.34 -20.40 10.02
C GLY A 43 -17.94 -20.22 11.41
N GLU A 44 -18.75 -21.18 11.87
CA GLU A 44 -19.42 -21.12 13.18
C GLU A 44 -18.48 -20.95 14.37
N ASN A 45 -17.23 -21.44 14.28
CA ASN A 45 -16.26 -21.42 15.38
C ASN A 45 -15.00 -20.58 15.11
N GLY A 46 -14.92 -19.85 13.98
CA GLY A 46 -13.69 -19.10 13.66
C GLY A 46 -13.74 -18.32 12.35
N VAL A 47 -12.79 -17.37 12.23
CA VAL A 47 -12.65 -16.49 11.08
C VAL A 47 -11.26 -16.70 10.47
N PHE A 48 -11.20 -17.12 9.21
CA PHE A 48 -9.95 -17.18 8.43
C PHE A 48 -9.89 -15.95 7.52
N TYR A 49 -8.84 -15.14 7.66
CA TYR A 49 -8.61 -13.94 6.86
C TYR A 49 -7.28 -14.05 6.11
N PHE A 50 -7.34 -13.94 4.78
CA PHE A 50 -6.18 -13.99 3.91
C PHE A 50 -6.11 -12.72 3.03
N PRO A 51 -5.25 -11.75 3.40
CA PRO A 51 -5.16 -10.44 2.75
C PRO A 51 -4.37 -10.48 1.44
N LEU A 52 -4.89 -11.16 0.42
CA LEU A 52 -4.23 -11.43 -0.86
C LEU A 52 -3.97 -10.13 -1.64
N VAL A 53 -5.00 -9.32 -1.81
CA VAL A 53 -4.92 -8.07 -2.59
C VAL A 53 -4.08 -7.05 -1.84
N SER A 54 -4.28 -6.96 -0.53
CA SER A 54 -3.50 -6.08 0.34
C SER A 54 -2.00 -6.41 0.29
N SER A 55 -1.63 -7.70 0.35
CA SER A 55 -0.23 -8.13 0.28
C SER A 55 0.43 -7.82 -1.06
N ILE A 56 -0.29 -8.02 -2.17
CA ILE A 56 0.20 -7.67 -3.51
C ILE A 56 0.41 -6.16 -3.63
N LEU A 57 -0.55 -5.36 -3.16
CA LEU A 57 -0.47 -3.90 -3.21
C LEU A 57 0.75 -3.40 -2.43
N VAL A 58 0.94 -3.88 -1.20
CA VAL A 58 2.10 -3.55 -0.37
C VAL A 58 3.40 -3.96 -1.05
N SER A 59 3.46 -5.15 -1.65
CA SER A 59 4.65 -5.62 -2.37
C SER A 59 5.01 -4.71 -3.54
N VAL A 60 4.06 -4.38 -4.43
CA VAL A 60 4.29 -3.51 -5.59
C VAL A 60 4.78 -2.13 -5.14
N VAL A 61 4.12 -1.56 -4.13
CA VAL A 61 4.51 -0.28 -3.54
C VAL A 61 5.95 -0.31 -3.02
N LEU A 62 6.28 -1.33 -2.24
CA LEU A 62 7.60 -1.47 -1.64
C LEU A 62 8.67 -1.66 -2.72
N THR A 63 8.40 -2.46 -3.74
CA THR A 63 9.28 -2.66 -4.89
C THR A 63 9.53 -1.35 -5.63
N VAL A 64 8.50 -0.55 -5.92
CA VAL A 64 8.64 0.74 -6.59
C VAL A 64 9.48 1.72 -5.75
N VAL A 65 9.19 1.81 -4.45
CA VAL A 65 9.92 2.70 -3.52
C VAL A 65 11.40 2.28 -3.43
N ILE A 66 11.68 0.99 -3.20
CA ILE A 66 13.05 0.48 -3.12
C ILE A 66 13.78 0.72 -4.43
N ASN A 67 13.16 0.44 -5.58
CA ASN A 67 13.80 0.63 -6.89
C ASN A 67 14.13 2.10 -7.15
N ILE A 68 13.25 3.03 -6.78
CA ILE A 68 13.50 4.48 -6.88
C ILE A 68 14.67 4.88 -5.97
N ILE A 69 14.74 4.34 -4.74
CA ILE A 69 15.83 4.63 -3.80
C ILE A 69 17.16 4.07 -4.32
N LEU A 70 17.20 2.81 -4.75
CA LEU A 70 18.41 2.17 -5.28
C LEU A 70 18.94 2.92 -6.50
N ARG A 71 18.07 3.20 -7.48
CA ARG A 71 18.44 3.97 -8.67
C ARG A 71 18.85 5.40 -8.37
N SER A 72 18.37 5.93 -7.24
CA SER A 72 18.75 7.24 -6.74
C SER A 72 20.13 7.23 -6.09
N LEU A 73 20.52 6.15 -5.42
CA LEU A 73 21.83 5.99 -4.78
C LEU A 73 22.96 5.70 -5.77
N GLU A 74 22.65 5.08 -6.91
CA GLU A 74 23.61 4.80 -7.99
C GLU A 74 23.96 6.04 -8.85
N LYS A 75 23.39 7.20 -8.53
CA LYS A 75 23.53 8.45 -9.27
C LYS A 75 24.05 9.56 -8.36
#